data_AF-A0A7X2PJT9-F1
#
_entry.id   AF-A0A7X2PJT9-F1
#
_cell.length_a   1.000
_cell.length_b   1.000
_cell.length_c   1.000
_cell.angle_alpha   90.00
_cell.angle_beta   90.00
_cell.angle_gamma   90.00
#
_symmetry.space_group_name_H-M   'P 1'
#
loop_
_entity.id
_entity.type
_entity.pdbx_description
1 polymer ?
#
loop_
_entity_poly.entity_id
_entity_poly.type
_entity_poly.pdbx_seq_one_letter_code
_entity_poly.pdbx_strand_id
1 'polypeptide(L)' 'MKGAEFERLVRRLARCRKISCQFVGDRGKGSHGRLYFGEEFTTLKDRKKEIGRDLFSKMCRDLRIDPHDL' A
#
# COMPACT_ATOMS: atom_id res chain seq x y z
N MET A 1 3.15 -11.46 -4.00
CA MET A 1 3.14 -10.01 -4.32
C MET A 1 4.20 -9.32 -3.48
N LYS A 2 5.04 -8.51 -4.09
CA LYS A 2 6.06 -7.69 -3.39
C LYS A 2 5.48 -6.36 -2.92
N GLY A 3 6.12 -5.75 -1.92
CA GLY A 3 5.77 -4.40 -1.45
C GLY A 3 5.69 -3.36 -2.57
N ALA A 4 6.63 -3.39 -3.50
CA ALA A 4 6.65 -2.50 -4.67
C ALA A 4 5.46 -2.73 -5.63
N GLU A 5 5.00 -3.98 -5.78
CA GLU A 5 3.86 -4.30 -6.64
C GLU A 5 2.57 -3.77 -6.01
N PHE A 6 2.38 -3.98 -4.70
CA PHE A 6 1.23 -3.46 -3.97
C PHE A 6 1.12 -1.93 -4.09
N GLU A 7 2.23 -1.22 -3.85
CA GLU A 7 2.28 0.25 -4.01
C GLU A 7 1.87 0.68 -5.42
N ARG A 8 2.35 -0.02 -6.45
CA ARG A 8 2.04 0.27 -7.85
C ARG A 8 0.56 0.08 -8.16
N LEU A 9 -0.06 -0.99 -7.66
CA LEU A 9 -1.48 -1.28 -7.85
C LEU A 9 -2.36 -0.26 -7.12
N VAL A 10 -2.05 0.04 -5.86
CA VAL A 10 -2.77 1.07 -5.08
C VAL A 10 -2.66 2.43 -5.75
N ARG A 11 -1.48 2.81 -6.28
CA ARG A 11 -1.31 4.06 -7.03
C ARG A 11 -2.14 4.08 -8.32
N ARG A 12 -2.24 2.96 -9.03
CA ARG A 12 -3.09 2.83 -10.23
C ARG A 12 -4.56 2.99 -9.85
N LEU A 13 -5.01 2.32 -8.81
CA LEU A 13 -6.38 2.41 -8.32
C LEU A 13 -6.71 3.84 -7.88
N ALA A 14 -5.79 4.49 -7.16
CA ALA A 14 -5.95 5.88 -6.72
C ALA A 14 -6.13 6.82 -7.91
N ARG A 15 -5.35 6.64 -8.98
CA ARG A 15 -5.50 7.40 -10.23
C ARG A 15 -6.86 7.16 -10.89
N CYS A 16 -7.35 5.91 -10.94
CA CYS A 16 -8.68 5.61 -11.47
C CYS A 16 -9.80 6.25 -10.64
N ARG A 17 -9.66 6.26 -9.31
CA ARG A 17 -10.64 6.83 -8.37
C ARG A 17 -10.46 8.33 -8.12
N LYS A 18 -9.45 8.97 -8.73
CA LYS A 18 -9.03 10.36 -8.48
C LYS A 18 -8.77 10.66 -6.99
N ILE A 19 -8.23 9.69 -6.27
CA ILE A 19 -7.83 9.77 -4.87
C ILE A 19 -6.33 10.05 -4.78
N SER A 20 -5.88 10.79 -3.76
CA SER A 20 -4.46 11.01 -3.50
C SER A 20 -3.78 9.71 -3.05
N CYS A 21 -2.60 9.44 -3.59
CA CYS A 21 -1.80 8.29 -3.16
C CYS A 21 -0.34 8.70 -3.00
N GLN A 22 0.20 8.50 -1.80
CA GLN A 22 1.55 8.90 -1.45
C GLN A 22 2.24 7.81 -0.65
N PHE A 23 3.46 7.47 -1.04
CA PHE A 23 4.33 6.62 -0.25
C PHE A 23 5.35 7.50 0.49
N VAL A 24 5.46 7.33 1.80
CA VAL A 24 6.42 8.03 2.66
C VAL A 24 7.35 6.98 3.29
N GLY A 25 8.55 6.86 2.72
CA GLY A 25 9.58 5.92 3.18
C GLY A 25 10.30 6.37 4.46
N ASP A 26 10.23 7.66 4.81
CA ASP A 26 11.01 8.25 5.91
C ASP A 26 10.45 7.94 7.31
N ARG A 27 9.27 7.32 7.41
CA ARG A 27 8.58 7.03 8.69
C ARG A 27 8.86 5.62 9.23
N GLY A 28 9.83 4.90 8.67
CA GLY A 28 10.19 3.54 9.09
C GLY A 28 11.70 3.32 9.17
N LYS A 29 12.15 2.47 10.11
CA LYS A 29 13.55 2.03 10.20
C LYS A 29 13.80 1.01 9.06
N GLY A 30 14.66 1.34 8.09
CA GLY A 30 14.90 0.53 6.88
C GLY A 30 13.97 0.88 5.72
N SER A 31 13.87 0.04 4.68
CA SER A 31 13.05 0.29 3.47
C SER A 31 11.51 0.24 3.70
N HIS A 32 11.07 0.30 4.96
CA HIS A 32 9.66 0.28 5.33
C HIS A 32 9.09 1.69 5.23
N GLY A 33 7.82 1.82 4.85
CA GLY A 33 7.20 3.14 4.74
C GLY A 33 5.70 3.10 4.96
N ARG A 34 5.09 4.27 4.98
CA ARG A 34 3.62 4.38 5.01
C ARG A 34 3.09 4.66 3.63
N LEU A 35 2.08 3.92 3.22
CA LEU A 35 1.34 4.15 2.00
C LEU A 35 0.02 4.80 2.37
N TYR A 36 -0.21 6.01 1.89
CA TYR A 36 -1.43 6.77 2.07
C TYR A 36 -2.31 6.63 0.85
N PHE A 37 -3.61 6.47 1.08
CA PHE A 37 -4.66 6.42 0.08
C PHE A 37 -5.82 7.33 0.56
N GLY A 38 -5.84 8.56 0.07
CA GLY A 38 -6.74 9.59 0.60
C GLY A 38 -6.36 9.93 2.04
N GLU A 39 -7.32 9.77 2.95
CA GLU A 39 -7.16 9.97 4.39
C GLU A 39 -6.69 8.70 5.11
N GLU A 40 -6.80 7.54 4.46
CA GLU A 40 -6.41 6.25 5.01
C GLU A 40 -4.93 5.97 4.76
N PHE A 41 -4.32 5.14 5.62
CA PHE A 41 -2.95 4.71 5.42
C PHE A 41 -2.70 3.31 5.95
N THR A 42 -1.71 2.63 5.37
CA THR A 42 -1.18 1.38 5.90
C THR A 42 0.34 1.41 5.98
N THR A 43 0.89 0.54 6.82
CA THR A 43 2.34 0.39 6.95
C THR A 43 2.82 -0.65 5.96
N LEU A 44 3.53 -0.20 4.92
CA LEU A 44 4.14 -1.04 3.91
C LEU A 44 5.47 -1.60 4.43
N LYS A 45 5.57 -2.94 4.45
CA LYS A 45 6.84 -3.66 4.66
C LYS A 45 7.82 -3.31 3.53
N ASP A 46 9.09 -3.69 3.69
CA ASP A 46 10.12 -3.50 2.67
C ASP A 46 9.61 -3.82 1.25
N ARG A 47 9.73 -2.83 0.36
CA ARG A 47 9.27 -2.89 -1.04
C ARG A 47 9.87 -4.07 -1.82
N LYS A 48 11.06 -4.53 -1.43
CA LYS A 48 11.78 -5.66 -2.05
C LYS A 48 11.30 -7.01 -1.54
N LYS A 49 10.61 -7.06 -0.40
CA LYS A 49 10.13 -8.30 0.23
C LYS A 49 8.71 -8.64 -0.21
N GLU A 50 8.39 -9.92 -0.11
CA GLU A 50 7.03 -10.40 -0.33
C GLU A 50 6.11 -10.02 0.84
N ILE A 51 4.88 -9.69 0.48
CA ILE A 51 3.77 -9.48 1.39
C ILE A 51 3.04 -10.82 1.52
N GLY A 52 2.94 -11.33 2.75
CA GLY A 52 2.13 -12.51 3.05
C GLY A 52 0.64 -12.22 2.88
N ARG A 53 -0.18 -13.24 2.65
CA ARG A 53 -1.63 -13.13 2.40
C ARG A 53 -2.37 -12.36 3.51
N ASP A 54 -2.03 -12.62 4.76
CA ASP A 54 -2.67 -11.96 5.92
C ASP A 54 -2.30 -10.49 6.00
N LEU A 55 -1.03 -10.17 5.71
CA LEU A 55 -0.54 -8.80 5.69
C LEU A 55 -1.16 -8.01 4.54
N PHE A 56 -1.29 -8.63 3.36
CA PHE A 56 -1.97 -8.04 2.22
C PHE A 56 -3.44 -7.74 2.55
N SER A 57 -4.16 -8.72 3.11
CA SER A 57 -5.57 -8.54 3.49
C SER A 57 -5.74 -7.43 4.53
N LYS A 58 -4.82 -7.34 5.50
CA LYS A 58 -4.76 -6.25 6.47
C LYS A 58 -4.51 -4.90 5.81
N MET A 59 -3.53 -4.80 4.91
CA MET A 59 -3.22 -3.55 4.19
C MET A 59 -4.39 -3.07 3.34
N CYS A 60 -5.09 -3.97 2.64
CA CYS A 60 -6.30 -3.61 1.90
C CYS A 60 -7.39 -3.08 2.83
N ARG A 61 -7.59 -3.72 3.98
CA ARG A 61 -8.57 -3.30 4.99
C ARG A 61 -8.23 -1.92 5.58
N ASP A 62 -6.96 -1.69 5.92
CA ASP A 62 -6.47 -0.41 6.43
C ASP A 62 -6.70 0.71 5.40
N LEU A 63 -6.48 0.45 4.11
CA LEU A 63 -6.70 1.42 3.03
C LEU A 63 -8.15 1.51 2.55
N ARG A 64 -9.05 0.67 3.09
CA ARG A 64 -10.44 0.53 2.63
C ARG A 64 -10.56 0.23 1.13
N ILE A 65 -9.67 -0.63 0.63
CA ILE A 65 -9.65 -1.10 -0.76
C ILE A 65 -10.13 -2.55 -0.81
N ASP A 66 -10.95 -2.89 -1.80
CA ASP A 66 -11.26 -4.29 -2.08
C ASP A 66 -10.03 -4.96 -2.72
N PRO A 67 -9.54 -6.09 -2.20
CA PRO A 67 -8.47 -6.86 -2.83
C PRO A 67 -8.69 -7.19 -4.31
N HIS A 68 -9.94 -7.26 -4.78
CA HIS A 68 -10.28 -7.52 -6.19
C HIS A 68 -10.09 -6.29 -7.09
N ASP A 69 -9.99 -5.09 -6.51
CA ASP A 69 -9.73 -3.85 -7.25
C ASP A 69 -8.24 -3.60 -7.53
N LEU A 70 -7.35 -4.42 -6.94
CA LEU A 70 -5.89 -4.26 -7.02
C LEU A 70 -5.26 -5.12 -8.12
#